data_AF-A0A1B6ZED4-F1
#
_entry.id   AF-A0A1B6ZED4-F1
#
_cell.length_a   1.000
_cell.length_b   1.000
_cell.length_c   1.000
_cell.angle_alpha   90.00
_cell.angle_beta   90.00
_cell.angle_gamma   90.00
#
_symmetry.space_group_name_H-M   'P 1'
#
loop_
_entity.id
_entity.type
_entity.pdbx_description
1 polymer ?
#
loop_
_entity_poly.entity_id
_entity_poly.type
_entity_poly.pdbx_seq_one_letter_code
_entity_poly.pdbx_strand_id
1 'polypeptide(L)'
;MIVFDLICGEGAHIFEGWFSSSEDFEGQCAQGLVACPICGCGDIEKAMMAPNVGAKSNSQNLVPPPRSSGEQPDSMPAVHTAKLPAEYQELIGKMAEAQAKILANSEWVGKSFADQARDIYYGDAEERPIHGIASAKEASDLEEEGIDIAPLPLPVIPPKTQN
;
A
#
# COMPACT_ATOMS: atom_id res chain seq x y z
N MET A 1 26.58 -3.12 -7.16
CA MET A 1 25.13 -3.37 -7.01
C MET A 1 24.42 -2.78 -8.21
N ILE A 2 23.69 -3.60 -8.94
CA ILE A 2 23.03 -3.29 -10.21
C ILE A 2 21.54 -3.55 -10.01
N VAL A 3 20.71 -2.65 -10.51
CA VAL A 3 19.25 -2.81 -10.52
C VAL A 3 18.84 -3.28 -11.91
N PHE A 4 18.08 -4.37 -11.98
CA PHE A 4 17.44 -4.83 -13.20
C PHE A 4 15.93 -4.69 -13.08
N ASP A 5 15.30 -4.21 -14.14
CA ASP A 5 13.87 -4.41 -14.36
C ASP A 5 13.66 -5.85 -14.82
N LEU A 6 12.82 -6.59 -14.10
CA LEU A 6 12.53 -7.99 -14.32
C LEU A 6 11.06 -8.17 -14.69
N ILE A 7 10.79 -9.15 -15.55
CA ILE A 7 9.43 -9.54 -15.94
C ILE A 7 9.22 -11.03 -15.71
N CYS A 8 8.04 -11.39 -15.22
CA CYS A 8 7.67 -12.77 -14.96
C CYS A 8 6.92 -13.40 -16.16
N GLY A 9 7.21 -14.66 -16.49
CA GLY A 9 6.68 -15.34 -17.68
C GLY A 9 5.17 -15.61 -17.63
N GLU A 10 4.59 -15.82 -16.45
CA GLU A 10 3.18 -16.20 -16.31
C GLU A 10 2.19 -15.02 -16.27
N GLY A 11 2.65 -13.82 -15.92
CA GLY A 11 1.76 -12.69 -15.58
C GLY A 11 2.19 -11.34 -16.13
N ALA A 12 3.30 -11.27 -16.88
CA ALA A 12 3.89 -10.01 -17.36
C ALA A 12 4.08 -8.95 -16.24
N HIS A 13 4.26 -9.40 -15.00
CA HIS A 13 4.50 -8.53 -13.87
C HIS A 13 5.90 -7.96 -13.93
N ILE A 14 6.02 -6.64 -13.85
CA ILE A 14 7.31 -5.93 -13.84
C ILE A 14 7.68 -5.63 -12.39
N PHE A 15 8.91 -5.97 -12.00
CA PHE A 15 9.45 -5.69 -10.68
C PHE A 15 10.96 -5.46 -10.74
N GLU A 16 11.51 -4.79 -9.74
CA GLU A 16 12.94 -4.48 -9.67
C GLU A 16 13.69 -5.54 -8.83
N GLY A 17 14.87 -5.93 -9.31
CA GLY A 17 15.78 -6.83 -8.60
C GLY A 17 17.18 -6.24 -8.44
N TRP A 18 17.76 -6.37 -7.25
CA TRP A 18 19.04 -5.78 -6.87
C TRP A 18 20.09 -6.89 -6.76
N PHE A 19 21.11 -6.86 -7.62
CA PHE A 19 22.12 -7.91 -7.71
C PHE A 19 23.53 -7.35 -7.58
N SER A 20 24.48 -8.19 -7.17
CA SER A 20 25.87 -7.77 -7.04
C SER A 20 26.55 -7.61 -8.41
N SER A 21 26.23 -8.48 -9.38
CA SER A 21 26.65 -8.42 -10.79
C SER A 21 25.58 -9.02 -11.73
N SER A 22 25.82 -8.99 -13.05
CA SER A 22 24.96 -9.71 -14.02
C SER A 22 25.08 -11.23 -13.89
N GLU A 23 26.27 -11.75 -13.57
CA GLU A 23 26.46 -13.19 -13.37
C GLU A 23 25.75 -13.69 -12.11
N ASP A 24 25.68 -12.85 -11.07
CA ASP A 24 24.94 -13.14 -9.84
C ASP A 24 23.44 -13.32 -10.10
N PHE A 25 22.84 -12.46 -10.92
CA PHE A 25 21.45 -12.64 -11.39
C PHE A 25 21.27 -13.98 -12.13
N GLU A 26 22.12 -14.26 -13.11
CA GLU A 26 22.03 -15.49 -13.91
C GLU A 26 22.19 -16.74 -13.03
N GLY A 27 23.13 -16.69 -12.08
CA GLY A 27 23.38 -17.76 -11.12
C GLY A 27 22.22 -17.98 -10.14
N GLN A 28 21.57 -16.92 -9.67
CA GLN A 28 20.41 -17.00 -8.79
C GLN A 28 19.15 -17.50 -9.53
N CYS A 29 18.95 -17.08 -10.79
CA CYS A 29 17.87 -17.61 -11.63
C CYS A 29 18.07 -19.10 -11.93
N ALA A 30 19.30 -19.53 -12.26
CA ALA A 30 19.61 -20.95 -12.50
C ALA A 30 19.40 -21.83 -11.26
N GLN A 31 19.51 -21.26 -10.06
CA GLN A 31 19.25 -21.93 -8.79
C GLN A 31 17.79 -21.83 -8.33
N GLY A 32 16.92 -21.15 -9.09
CA GLY A 32 15.52 -20.93 -8.72
C GLY A 32 15.33 -20.06 -7.48
N LEU A 33 16.31 -19.20 -7.16
CA LEU A 33 16.28 -18.31 -6.01
C LEU A 33 15.57 -16.98 -6.28
N VAL A 34 15.33 -16.67 -7.55
CA VAL A 34 14.58 -15.48 -7.99
C VAL A 34 13.16 -15.89 -8.32
N ALA A 35 12.18 -15.26 -7.67
CA ALA A 35 10.77 -15.50 -7.91
C ALA A 35 10.00 -14.18 -8.00
N CYS A 36 8.92 -14.20 -8.77
CA CYS A 36 8.04 -13.05 -8.90
C CYS A 36 7.34 -12.78 -7.56
N PRO A 37 7.40 -11.55 -7.00
CA PRO A 37 6.76 -11.24 -5.72
C PRO A 37 5.23 -11.24 -5.79
N ILE A 38 4.66 -11.24 -7.00
CA ILE A 38 3.21 -11.14 -7.23
C ILE A 38 2.57 -12.51 -7.42
N CYS A 39 3.15 -13.37 -8.25
CA CYS A 39 2.60 -14.71 -8.53
C CYS A 39 3.46 -15.87 -8.02
N GLY A 40 4.70 -15.62 -7.59
CA GLY A 40 5.62 -16.65 -7.12
C GLY A 40 6.28 -17.49 -8.21
N CYS A 41 6.07 -17.20 -9.50
CA CYS A 41 6.69 -17.95 -10.58
C CYS A 41 8.21 -17.72 -10.62
N GLY A 42 8.98 -18.77 -10.95
CA GLY A 42 10.44 -18.73 -11.07
C GLY A 42 10.95 -18.38 -12.47
N ASP A 43 10.06 -18.31 -13.46
CA ASP A 43 10.38 -17.93 -14.83
C ASP A 43 10.52 -16.41 -14.92
N ILE A 44 11.73 -15.91 -14.69
CA ILE A 44 12.06 -14.48 -14.62
C ILE A 44 13.03 -14.10 -15.73
N GLU A 45 12.67 -13.11 -16.52
CA GLU A 45 13.48 -12.54 -17.59
C GLU A 45 13.85 -11.09 -17.31
N LYS A 46 14.99 -10.62 -17.84
CA LYS A 46 15.33 -9.19 -17.82
C LYS A 46 14.38 -8.46 -18.78
N ALA A 47 13.67 -7.44 -18.30
CA ALA A 47 12.84 -6.62 -19.15
C ALA A 47 13.73 -5.94 -20.21
N MET A 48 13.29 -6.00 -21.48
CA MET A 48 14.03 -5.37 -22.57
C MET A 48 13.94 -3.85 -22.40
N MET A 49 15.09 -3.19 -22.26
CA MET A 49 15.16 -1.73 -22.16
C MET A 49 14.67 -1.11 -23.48
N ALA A 50 13.48 -0.50 -23.47
CA ALA A 50 13.01 0.27 -24.62
C ALA A 50 13.88 1.54 -24.75
N PRO A 51 14.48 1.84 -25.92
CA PRO A 51 15.17 3.11 -26.13
C PRO A 51 14.16 4.25 -25.99
N ASN A 52 14.51 5.23 -25.17
CA ASN A 52 13.71 6.43 -24.94
C ASN A 52 13.64 7.28 -26.22
N VAL A 53 12.71 6.95 -27.12
CA VAL A 53 12.38 7.76 -28.29
C VAL A 53 11.53 8.93 -27.82
N GLY A 54 12.16 10.10 -27.65
CA GLY A 54 11.48 11.33 -27.27
C GLY A 54 10.39 11.68 -28.28
N ALA A 55 9.12 11.58 -27.86
CA ALA A 55 8.00 12.09 -28.63
C ALA A 55 8.12 13.63 -28.72
N LYS A 56 8.46 14.13 -29.90
CA LYS A 56 8.36 15.55 -30.22
C LYS A 56 6.88 15.95 -30.29
N SER A 57 6.60 17.08 -29.65
CA SER A 57 5.57 18.07 -29.99
C SER A 57 4.14 17.85 -29.49
N ASN A 58 3.84 18.65 -28.45
CA ASN A 58 2.58 19.38 -28.23
C ASN A 58 1.51 18.73 -27.35
N SER A 59 1.61 18.94 -26.04
CA SER A 59 0.48 19.49 -25.26
C SER A 59 0.97 20.03 -23.92
N GLN A 60 0.23 21.01 -23.43
CA GLN A 60 0.61 21.96 -22.39
C GLN A 60 0.98 21.34 -21.03
N ASN A 61 2.13 21.81 -20.53
CA ASN A 61 2.30 22.47 -19.23
C ASN A 61 1.29 22.09 -18.13
N LEU A 62 1.65 21.11 -17.31
CA LEU A 62 1.25 21.05 -15.91
C LEU A 62 2.53 21.00 -15.08
N VAL A 63 2.77 22.11 -14.39
CA VAL A 63 3.86 22.29 -13.43
C VAL A 63 3.69 21.26 -12.30
N PRO A 64 4.66 20.37 -12.04
CA PRO A 64 4.65 19.57 -10.81
C PRO A 64 5.04 20.45 -9.61
N PRO A 65 4.37 20.32 -8.45
CA PRO A 65 4.82 20.98 -7.23
C PRO A 65 6.18 20.41 -6.76
N PRO A 66 6.98 21.21 -6.03
CA PRO A 66 8.34 20.85 -5.64
C PRO A 66 8.33 19.68 -4.65
N ARG A 67 9.18 18.68 -4.92
CA ARG A 67 9.51 17.61 -3.98
C ARG A 67 10.51 18.14 -2.97
N SER A 68 10.07 18.30 -1.73
CA SER A 68 10.95 18.48 -0.58
C SER A 68 11.37 17.12 -0.07
N SER A 69 12.68 16.90 -0.02
CA SER A 69 13.34 15.79 0.66
C SER A 69 13.02 15.80 2.16
N GLY A 70 12.88 14.62 2.77
CA GLY A 70 12.89 14.47 4.23
C GLY A 70 12.16 13.21 4.71
N GLU A 71 12.95 12.30 5.29
CA GLU A 71 12.63 11.12 6.10
C GLU A 71 11.52 10.13 5.69
N GLN A 72 11.98 8.93 5.31
CA GLN A 72 11.25 7.67 5.40
C GLN A 72 10.97 7.35 6.89
N PRO A 73 9.74 6.94 7.27
CA PRO A 73 9.55 6.18 8.49
C PRO A 73 9.91 4.72 8.23
N ASP A 74 10.65 4.19 9.18
CA ASP A 74 11.20 2.86 9.27
C ASP A 74 10.23 1.70 8.99
N SER A 75 10.76 0.75 8.22
CA SER A 75 10.54 -0.70 8.30
C SER A 75 9.29 -1.20 9.05
N MET A 76 8.28 -1.62 8.28
CA MET A 76 7.37 -2.67 8.71
C MET A 76 8.17 -3.98 8.86
N PRO A 77 8.16 -4.66 10.02
CA PRO A 77 8.74 -5.98 10.12
C PRO A 77 7.92 -6.96 9.30
N ALA A 78 8.59 -7.70 8.42
CA ALA A 78 8.01 -8.82 7.69
C ALA A 78 7.44 -9.83 8.68
N VAL A 79 6.12 -10.03 8.66
CA VAL A 79 5.45 -11.05 9.47
C VAL A 79 5.82 -12.41 8.89
N HIS A 80 6.68 -13.14 9.61
CA HIS A 80 7.00 -14.53 9.33
C HIS A 80 5.71 -15.36 9.21
N THR A 81 5.61 -16.15 8.14
CA THR A 81 4.52 -17.09 7.82
C THR A 81 4.52 -18.31 8.76
N ALA A 82 4.40 -18.07 10.07
CA ALA A 82 4.01 -19.09 11.02
C ALA A 82 2.48 -19.18 11.03
N LYS A 83 1.92 -20.35 10.68
CA LYS A 83 0.48 -20.60 10.78
C LYS A 83 0.06 -20.42 12.24
N LEU A 84 -0.67 -19.33 12.53
CA LEU A 84 -1.20 -19.05 13.86
C LEU A 84 -2.00 -20.27 14.38
N PRO A 85 -1.96 -20.60 15.69
CA PRO A 85 -2.76 -21.69 16.23
C PRO A 85 -4.26 -21.49 15.94
N ALA A 86 -5.02 -22.57 15.80
CA ALA A 86 -6.42 -22.52 15.36
C ALA A 86 -7.31 -21.62 16.23
N GLU A 87 -7.06 -21.58 17.54
CA GLU A 87 -7.75 -20.70 18.48
C GLU A 87 -7.59 -19.20 18.16
N TYR A 88 -6.38 -18.78 17.77
CA TYR A 88 -6.11 -17.39 17.37
C TYR A 88 -6.78 -17.04 16.04
N GLN A 89 -6.87 -18.00 15.11
CA GLN A 89 -7.56 -17.78 13.83
C GLN A 89 -9.05 -17.54 14.02
N GLU A 90 -9.70 -18.28 14.93
CA GLU A 90 -11.12 -18.09 15.25
C GLU A 90 -11.36 -16.72 15.89
N LEU A 91 -10.48 -16.29 16.80
CA LEU A 91 -10.57 -14.97 17.43
C LEU A 91 -10.46 -13.83 16.41
N ILE A 92 -9.46 -13.91 15.51
CA ILE A 92 -9.27 -12.93 14.44
C ILE A 92 -10.49 -12.92 13.49
N GLY A 93 -11.02 -14.09 13.13
CA GLY A 93 -12.21 -14.20 12.30
C GLY A 93 -13.43 -13.50 12.91
N LYS A 94 -13.71 -13.75 14.20
CA LYS A 94 -14.78 -13.06 14.93
C LYS A 94 -14.57 -11.55 15.01
N MET A 95 -13.33 -11.11 15.20
CA MET A 95 -12.98 -9.69 15.22
C MET A 95 -13.20 -9.03 13.84
N ALA A 96 -12.83 -9.71 12.76
CA ALA A 96 -13.05 -9.25 11.39
C ALA A 96 -14.54 -9.10 11.06
N GLU A 97 -15.36 -10.09 11.43
CA GLU A 97 -16.82 -10.01 11.26
C GLU A 97 -17.45 -8.87 12.05
N ALA A 98 -17.00 -8.66 13.30
CA ALA A 98 -17.48 -7.56 14.13
C ALA A 98 -17.10 -6.20 13.54
N GLN A 99 -15.84 -6.02 13.13
CA GLN A 99 -15.39 -4.81 12.45
C GLN A 99 -16.18 -4.57 11.17
N ALA A 100 -16.37 -5.59 10.32
CA ALA A 100 -17.13 -5.45 9.08
C ALA A 100 -18.58 -5.00 9.31
N LYS A 101 -19.26 -5.49 10.36
CA LYS A 101 -20.62 -5.06 10.72
C LYS A 101 -20.68 -3.61 11.19
N ILE A 102 -19.68 -3.16 11.95
CA ILE A 102 -19.58 -1.76 12.38
C ILE A 102 -19.37 -0.87 11.15
N LEU A 103 -18.43 -1.25 10.29
CA LEU A 103 -18.08 -0.48 9.09
C LEU A 103 -19.19 -0.47 8.04
N ALA A 104 -20.02 -1.50 7.96
CA ALA A 104 -21.16 -1.53 7.05
C ALA A 104 -22.19 -0.41 7.35
N ASN A 105 -22.20 0.11 8.57
CA ASN A 105 -23.06 1.21 8.99
C ASN A 105 -22.32 2.56 9.01
N SER A 106 -21.06 2.62 8.55
CA SER A 106 -20.27 3.85 8.51
C SER A 106 -19.83 4.19 7.09
N GLU A 107 -19.56 5.46 6.85
CA GLU A 107 -19.21 5.95 5.53
C GLU A 107 -17.70 5.93 5.29
N TRP A 108 -17.28 5.35 4.16
CA TRP A 108 -15.90 5.40 3.71
C TRP A 108 -15.57 6.79 3.12
N VAL A 109 -14.78 7.57 3.87
CA VAL A 109 -14.38 8.93 3.48
C VAL A 109 -12.97 9.02 2.89
N GLY A 110 -12.22 7.90 2.90
CA GLY A 110 -10.88 7.83 2.35
C GLY A 110 -9.91 8.82 3.01
N LYS A 111 -9.10 9.53 2.22
CA LYS A 111 -8.08 10.47 2.71
C LYS A 111 -8.66 11.76 3.31
N SER A 112 -9.95 12.03 3.12
CA SER A 112 -10.63 13.20 3.67
C SER A 112 -11.16 12.96 5.07
N PHE A 113 -10.66 11.93 5.78
CA PHE A 113 -11.13 11.58 7.12
C PHE A 113 -10.89 12.71 8.12
N ALA A 114 -9.70 13.30 8.13
CA ALA A 114 -9.37 14.35 9.09
C ALA A 114 -10.24 15.60 8.93
N ASP A 115 -10.45 16.03 7.68
CA ASP A 115 -11.32 17.17 7.38
C ASP A 115 -12.77 16.88 7.78
N GLN A 116 -13.32 15.73 7.38
CA GLN A 116 -14.71 15.40 7.72
C GLN A 116 -14.92 15.16 9.22
N ALA A 117 -13.92 14.66 9.93
CA ALA A 117 -13.99 14.52 11.38
C ALA A 117 -14.09 15.89 12.07
N ARG A 118 -13.33 16.89 11.60
CA ARG A 118 -13.44 18.28 12.07
C ARG A 118 -14.79 18.88 11.71
N ASP A 119 -15.25 18.73 10.47
CA ASP A 119 -16.54 19.27 10.04
C ASP A 119 -17.69 18.73 10.90
N ILE A 120 -17.67 17.44 11.24
CA ILE A 120 -18.66 16.84 12.14
C ILE A 120 -18.51 17.38 13.57
N TYR A 121 -17.29 17.50 14.09
CA TYR A 121 -17.03 17.97 15.45
C TYR A 121 -17.44 19.43 15.67
N TYR A 122 -17.16 20.31 14.71
CA TYR A 122 -17.53 21.73 14.77
C TYR A 122 -18.98 22.01 14.35
N GLY A 123 -19.69 21.01 13.82
CA GLY A 123 -21.10 21.10 13.42
C GLY A 123 -21.32 21.69 12.01
N ASP A 124 -20.29 21.68 11.17
CA ASP A 124 -20.35 22.08 9.76
C ASP A 124 -20.91 20.95 8.85
N ALA A 125 -20.95 19.71 9.35
CA ALA A 125 -21.54 18.55 8.69
C ALA A 125 -22.48 17.74 9.61
N GLU A 126 -23.36 16.92 9.03
CA GLU A 126 -24.26 16.04 9.78
C GLU A 126 -23.49 14.96 10.57
N GLU A 127 -23.88 14.75 11.84
CA GLU A 127 -23.32 13.67 12.67
C GLU A 127 -23.63 12.29 12.10
N ARG A 128 -22.58 11.59 11.68
CA ARG A 128 -22.66 10.23 11.15
C ARG A 128 -21.35 9.48 11.38
N PRO A 129 -21.38 8.14 11.52
CA PRO A 129 -20.16 7.36 11.65
C PRO A 129 -19.37 7.38 10.33
N ILE A 130 -18.12 7.79 10.39
CA ILE A 130 -17.19 7.83 9.25
C ILE A 130 -15.96 6.98 9.52
N HIS A 131 -15.35 6.45 8.47
CA HIS A 131 -14.07 5.76 8.54
C HIS A 131 -13.24 6.04 7.29
N GLY A 132 -11.92 6.12 7.44
CA GLY A 132 -11.04 6.45 6.33
C GLY A 132 -9.57 6.30 6.67
N ILE A 133 -8.75 7.08 5.99
CA ILE A 133 -7.29 7.07 6.08
C ILE A 133 -6.86 8.43 6.59
N ALA A 134 -6.04 8.43 7.63
CA ALA A 134 -5.32 9.58 8.13
C ALA A 134 -3.85 9.21 8.30
N SER A 135 -2.96 10.18 8.08
CA SER A 135 -1.57 10.07 8.47
C SER A 135 -1.43 10.10 10.01
N ALA A 136 -0.30 9.62 10.53
CA ALA A 136 -0.03 9.67 11.97
C ALA A 136 -0.08 11.11 12.51
N LYS A 137 0.42 12.08 11.74
CA LYS A 137 0.34 13.50 12.10
C LYS A 137 -1.10 14.00 12.16
N GLU A 138 -1.92 13.71 11.15
CA GLU A 138 -3.33 14.12 11.16
C GLU A 138 -4.10 13.49 12.33
N ALA A 139 -3.84 12.22 12.64
CA ALA A 139 -4.44 11.55 13.78
C ALA A 139 -4.08 12.25 15.11
N SER A 140 -2.80 12.55 15.33
CA SER A 140 -2.37 13.26 16.53
C SER A 140 -2.95 14.69 16.61
N ASP A 141 -2.99 15.42 15.49
CA ASP A 141 -3.59 16.76 15.45
C ASP A 141 -5.09 16.70 15.85
N LEU A 142 -5.83 15.68 15.40
CA LEU A 142 -7.24 15.47 15.78
C LEU A 142 -7.41 15.17 17.28
N GLU A 143 -6.54 14.33 17.85
CA GLU A 143 -6.57 14.03 19.29
C GLU A 143 -6.25 15.28 20.13
N GLU A 144 -5.29 16.11 19.68
CA GLU A 144 -4.96 17.40 20.33
C GLU A 144 -6.11 18.41 20.27
N GLU A 145 -6.88 18.41 19.17
CA GLU A 145 -8.11 19.19 19.02
C GLU A 145 -9.26 18.65 19.91
N GLY A 146 -9.11 17.46 20.50
CA GLY A 146 -10.14 16.81 21.31
C GLY A 146 -11.18 16.05 20.50
N ILE A 147 -10.84 15.67 19.27
CA ILE A 147 -11.69 14.87 18.38
C ILE A 147 -11.41 13.39 18.63
N ASP A 148 -12.41 12.67 19.14
CA ASP A 148 -12.30 11.24 19.47
C ASP A 148 -12.15 10.39 18.19
N ILE A 149 -10.95 9.85 17.98
CA ILE A 149 -10.64 8.93 16.89
C ILE A 149 -10.05 7.63 17.44
N ALA A 150 -10.20 6.53 16.69
CA ALA A 150 -9.61 5.25 17.04
C ALA A 150 -9.09 4.51 15.81
N PRO A 151 -7.89 3.92 15.86
CA PRO A 151 -7.40 3.06 14.78
C PRO A 151 -8.23 1.77 14.73
N LEU A 152 -8.55 1.33 13.51
CA LEU A 152 -9.21 0.05 13.30
C LEU A 152 -8.24 -1.10 13.62
N PRO A 153 -8.68 -2.14 14.36
CA PRO A 153 -7.80 -3.24 14.76
C PRO A 153 -7.33 -4.09 13.58
N LEU A 154 -8.11 -4.16 12.50
CA LEU A 154 -7.78 -4.89 11.28
C LEU A 154 -7.74 -3.94 10.08
N PRO A 155 -6.85 -4.19 9.10
CA PRO A 155 -6.79 -3.39 7.88
C PRO A 155 -8.10 -3.50 7.08
N VAL A 156 -8.52 -2.39 6.48
CA VAL A 156 -9.72 -2.29 5.65
C VAL A 156 -9.36 -2.19 4.18
N ILE A 157 -10.06 -2.96 3.34
CA ILE A 157 -9.94 -2.88 1.89
C ILE A 157 -10.84 -1.74 1.40
N PRO A 158 -10.30 -0.70 0.74
CA PRO A 158 -11.12 0.39 0.23
C PRO A 158 -12.16 -0.14 -0.78
N PRO A 159 -13.40 0.38 -0.78
CA PRO A 159 -14.46 -0.11 -1.66
C PRO A 159 -14.15 0.08 -3.16
N LYS A 160 -13.27 1.02 -3.53
CA LYS A 160 -12.84 1.22 -4.93
C LYS A 160 -11.80 0.20 -5.41
N THR A 161 -11.40 -0.75 -4.56
CA THR A 161 -10.37 -1.76 -4.85
C THR A 161 -10.93 -3.19 -4.85
N GLN A 162 -12.25 -3.36 -4.73
CA GLN A 162 -12.92 -4.65 -4.91
C GLN A 162 -13.26 -4.84 -6.39
N ASN A 163 -12.37 -5.49 -7.15
CA ASN A 163 -12.66 -6.09 -8.45
C ASN A 163 -12.46 -7.60 -8.32
#